data_AF-A0A2E5ECX3-F1
#
_entry.id   AF-A0A2E5ECX3-F1
#
_cell.length_a   1.000
_cell.length_b   1.000
_cell.length_c   1.000
_cell.angle_alpha   90.00
_cell.angle_beta   90.00
_cell.angle_gamma   90.00
#
_symmetry.space_group_name_H-M   'P 1'
#
loop_
_entity.id
_entity.type
_entity.pdbx_description
1 polymer ?
#
loop_
_entity_poly.entity_id
_entity_poly.type
_entity_poly.pdbx_seq_one_letter_code
_entity_poly.pdbx_strand_id
1 'polypeptide(L)'
;MTMDDSLARNKALLRILEDMVAASERAEAWVSKDSDLDPESSRLMTDMNKGDRDSIEMIVVWLKGLTVDLPITVSSPNGGRTWNLSIDDAGKANLESSDQDMLSAMAYMLFDGPEPGPDNDMANKLLGQGLPDRLKRDIAGS
;
A
#
# COMPACT_ATOMS: atom_id res chain seq x y z
N MET A 1 11.84 32.09 9.42
CA MET A 1 10.99 31.01 9.95
C MET A 1 11.04 29.88 8.95
N THR A 2 11.99 28.97 9.11
CA THR A 2 12.25 27.85 8.20
C THR A 2 11.30 26.73 8.57
N MET A 3 10.12 26.70 7.96
CA MET A 3 9.28 25.51 7.93
C MET A 3 9.31 25.00 6.50
N ASP A 4 10.11 23.97 6.31
CA ASP A 4 10.02 23.03 5.20
C ASP A 4 8.68 22.28 5.29
N ASP A 5 7.57 23.04 5.14
CA ASP A 5 6.19 22.55 5.03
C ASP A 5 5.92 21.94 3.64
N SER A 6 6.96 21.83 2.81
CA SER A 6 6.89 21.06 1.58
C SER A 6 6.48 19.63 1.95
N LEU A 7 5.35 19.19 1.38
CA LEU A 7 4.88 17.80 1.44
C LEU A 7 4.47 17.31 2.85
N ALA A 8 3.90 18.18 3.69
CA ALA A 8 3.48 17.80 5.04
C ALA A 8 2.52 16.58 5.04
N ARG A 9 1.61 16.47 4.06
CA ARG A 9 0.67 15.34 3.97
C ARG A 9 1.37 14.08 3.47
N ASN A 10 2.27 14.19 2.49
CA ASN A 10 3.09 13.04 2.07
C ASN A 10 3.97 12.53 3.21
N LYS A 11 4.59 13.44 3.99
CA LYS A 11 5.40 13.09 5.17
C LYS A 11 4.56 12.37 6.24
N ALA A 12 3.32 12.79 6.46
CA ALA A 12 2.41 12.12 7.38
C ALA A 12 2.03 10.72 6.87
N LEU A 13 1.69 10.59 5.60
CA LEU A 13 1.37 9.32 4.96
C LEU A 13 2.57 8.35 4.99
N LEU A 14 3.78 8.84 4.70
CA LEU A 14 5.00 8.04 4.73
C LEU A 14 5.20 7.39 6.10
N ARG A 15 5.01 8.14 7.20
CA ARG A 15 5.11 7.60 8.56
C ARG A 15 4.09 6.50 8.83
N ILE A 16 2.87 6.65 8.31
CA ILE A 16 1.81 5.65 8.45
C ILE A 16 2.18 4.36 7.72
N LEU A 17 2.73 4.46 6.51
CA LEU A 17 3.21 3.30 5.76
C LEU A 17 4.38 2.61 6.45
N GLU A 18 5.34 3.37 6.97
CA GLU A 18 6.46 2.83 7.76
C GLU A 18 5.97 2.08 9.01
N ASP A 19 4.96 2.62 9.71
CA ASP A 19 4.32 1.96 10.83
C ASP A 19 3.56 0.68 10.43
N MET A 20 2.92 0.67 9.25
CA MET A 20 2.24 -0.52 8.70
C MET A 20 3.24 -1.64 8.38
N VAL A 21 4.38 -1.33 7.75
CA VAL A 21 5.45 -2.32 7.48
C VAL A 21 5.98 -2.89 8.80
N ALA A 22 6.27 -2.01 9.77
CA ALA A 22 6.75 -2.43 11.09
C ALA A 22 5.70 -3.25 11.85
N ALA A 23 4.41 -3.01 11.65
CA ALA A 23 3.33 -3.81 12.22
C ALA A 23 3.24 -5.20 11.55
N SER A 24 3.39 -5.26 10.22
CA SER A 24 3.42 -6.51 9.45
C SER A 24 4.59 -7.41 9.89
N GLU A 25 5.81 -6.85 10.01
CA GLU A 25 6.98 -7.57 10.53
C GLU A 25 6.77 -8.19 11.91
N ARG A 26 6.09 -7.45 12.80
CA ARG A 26 5.78 -7.94 14.14
C ARG A 26 4.73 -9.06 14.09
N ALA A 27 3.76 -8.98 13.18
CA ALA A 27 2.79 -10.05 12.97
C ALA A 27 3.47 -11.31 12.42
N GLU A 28 4.37 -11.18 11.45
CA GLU A 28 5.18 -12.30 10.92
C GLU A 28 5.98 -13.00 12.01
N ALA A 29 6.65 -12.22 12.85
CA ALA A 29 7.46 -12.76 13.95
C ALA A 29 6.62 -13.56 14.97
N TRP A 30 5.33 -13.21 15.14
CA TRP A 30 4.40 -13.94 15.97
C TRP A 30 3.90 -15.22 15.29
N VAL A 31 3.49 -15.15 14.02
CA VAL A 31 2.94 -16.31 13.32
C VAL A 31 4.02 -17.38 13.09
N SER A 32 5.27 -17.00 12.81
CA SER A 32 6.37 -17.96 12.64
C SER A 32 6.73 -18.73 13.93
N LYS A 33 6.31 -18.26 15.11
CA LYS A 33 6.63 -18.89 16.40
C LYS A 33 5.57 -19.87 16.91
N ASP A 34 4.32 -19.74 16.46
CA ASP A 34 3.16 -20.46 17.02
C ASP A 34 2.43 -21.37 16.01
N SER A 35 2.89 -21.39 14.77
CA SER A 35 2.18 -22.07 13.68
C SER A 35 2.52 -23.56 13.57
N ASP A 36 1.59 -24.43 13.95
CA ASP A 36 1.48 -25.83 13.45
C ASP A 36 1.08 -25.88 11.96
N LEU A 37 1.48 -24.88 11.17
CA LEU A 37 1.18 -24.81 9.74
C LEU A 37 2.08 -25.81 9.00
N ASP A 38 1.50 -26.52 8.04
CA ASP A 38 2.29 -27.36 7.16
C ASP A 38 3.27 -26.50 6.31
N PRO A 39 4.35 -27.10 5.78
CA PRO A 39 5.38 -26.35 5.05
C PRO A 39 4.89 -25.64 3.78
N GLU A 40 3.80 -26.10 3.17
CA GLU A 40 3.21 -25.47 1.98
C GLU A 40 2.41 -24.22 2.38
N SER A 41 1.59 -24.32 3.42
CA SER A 41 0.87 -23.17 3.99
C SER A 41 1.82 -22.09 4.51
N SER A 42 2.91 -22.49 5.17
CA SER A 42 3.94 -21.56 5.66
C SER A 42 4.64 -20.81 4.52
N ARG A 43 4.91 -21.50 3.40
CA ARG A 43 5.50 -20.90 2.20
C ARG A 43 4.55 -19.92 1.53
N LEU A 44 3.28 -20.31 1.37
CA LEU A 44 2.26 -19.43 0.78
C LEU A 44 2.11 -18.14 1.57
N MET A 45 2.06 -18.24 2.90
CA MET A 45 1.97 -17.07 3.78
C MET A 45 3.20 -16.17 3.68
N THR A 46 4.39 -16.76 3.57
CA THR A 46 5.64 -16.01 3.37
C THR A 46 5.66 -15.29 2.02
N ASP A 47 5.23 -15.97 0.94
CA ASP A 47 5.17 -15.38 -0.39
C ASP A 47 4.15 -14.23 -0.47
N MET A 48 2.99 -14.37 0.18
CA MET A 48 1.99 -13.31 0.28
C MET A 48 2.51 -12.09 1.05
N ASN A 49 3.06 -12.30 2.24
CA ASN A 49 3.58 -11.18 3.04
C ASN A 49 4.74 -10.46 2.34
N LYS A 50 5.54 -11.18 1.56
CA LYS A 50 6.57 -10.57 0.71
C LYS A 50 5.92 -9.69 -0.36
N GLY A 51 4.88 -10.17 -1.04
CA GLY A 51 4.14 -9.37 -2.03
C GLY A 51 3.52 -8.10 -1.44
N ASP A 52 2.98 -8.18 -0.22
CA ASP A 52 2.45 -7.03 0.51
C ASP A 52 3.55 -6.03 0.87
N ARG A 53 4.70 -6.51 1.37
CA ARG A 53 5.87 -5.66 1.69
C ARG A 53 6.41 -4.97 0.45
N ASP A 54 6.62 -5.72 -0.64
CA ASP A 54 7.13 -5.19 -1.91
C ASP A 54 6.19 -4.09 -2.47
N SER A 55 4.87 -4.27 -2.32
CA SER A 55 3.87 -3.29 -2.72
C SER A 55 3.96 -2.00 -1.88
N ILE A 56 4.09 -2.12 -0.55
CA ILE A 56 4.23 -0.95 0.33
C ILE A 56 5.56 -0.22 0.06
N GLU A 57 6.66 -0.94 -0.16
CA GLU A 57 7.95 -0.35 -0.52
C GLU A 57 7.86 0.45 -1.83
N MET A 58 7.15 -0.07 -2.84
CA MET A 58 6.92 0.64 -4.10
C MET A 58 6.16 1.95 -3.88
N ILE A 59 5.12 1.94 -3.05
CA ILE A 59 4.33 3.13 -2.68
C ILE A 59 5.22 4.13 -1.92
N VAL A 60 6.07 3.66 -1.00
CA VAL A 60 7.02 4.51 -0.26
C VAL A 60 8.03 5.18 -1.19
N VAL A 61 8.59 4.44 -2.16
CA VAL A 61 9.52 5.00 -3.15
C VAL A 61 8.83 6.05 -4.00
N TRP A 62 7.61 5.78 -4.46
CA TRP A 62 6.80 6.75 -5.20
C TRP A 62 6.56 8.03 -4.37
N LEU A 63 6.09 7.92 -3.13
CA LEU A 63 5.85 9.05 -2.23
C LEU A 63 7.11 9.90 -1.99
N LYS A 64 8.28 9.26 -1.89
CA LYS A 64 9.57 9.96 -1.73
C LYS A 64 10.00 10.68 -3.01
N GLY A 65 9.52 10.24 -4.18
CA GLY A 65 9.77 10.87 -5.48
C GLY A 65 8.86 12.05 -5.79
N LEU A 66 7.73 12.20 -5.08
CA LEU A 66 6.79 13.29 -5.29
C LEU A 66 7.41 14.63 -4.89
N THR A 67 7.26 15.62 -5.76
CA THR A 67 7.64 17.02 -5.51
C THR A 67 6.45 17.91 -5.13
N VAL A 68 5.24 17.34 -5.19
CA VAL A 68 3.96 18.00 -4.85
C VAL A 68 3.23 17.22 -3.77
N ASP A 69 2.50 17.96 -2.92
CA ASP A 69 1.80 17.36 -1.79
C ASP A 69 0.49 16.76 -2.24
N LEU A 70 0.26 15.48 -1.93
CA LEU A 70 -0.93 14.77 -2.38
C LEU A 70 -2.20 15.40 -1.80
N PRO A 71 -3.30 15.42 -2.54
CA PRO A 71 -4.58 15.98 -2.12
C PRO A 71 -5.32 14.99 -1.22
N ILE A 72 -4.72 14.63 -0.10
CA ILE A 72 -5.19 13.57 0.79
C ILE A 72 -5.45 14.07 2.20
N THR A 73 -6.32 13.38 2.92
CA THR A 73 -6.49 13.54 4.37
C THR A 73 -6.45 12.16 5.00
N VAL A 74 -5.52 11.96 5.93
CA VAL A 74 -5.41 10.70 6.68
C VAL A 74 -5.97 10.91 8.08
N SER A 75 -6.82 10.00 8.54
CA SER A 75 -7.42 10.05 9.87
C SER A 75 -7.46 8.67 10.49
N SER A 76 -7.37 8.56 11.82
CA SER A 76 -7.59 7.29 12.53
C SER A 76 -8.82 7.43 13.41
N PRO A 77 -9.96 6.80 13.08
CA PRO A 77 -11.09 6.79 13.99
C PRO A 77 -10.67 6.09 15.29
N ASN A 78 -10.75 6.82 16.41
CA ASN A 78 -10.51 6.33 17.77
C ASN A 78 -9.06 5.92 18.12
N GLY A 79 -8.05 6.47 17.45
CA GLY A 79 -6.66 6.43 17.94
C GLY A 79 -6.02 5.03 18.00
N GLY A 80 -6.48 4.08 17.19
CA GLY A 80 -5.97 2.73 17.25
C GLY A 80 -6.26 1.89 16.01
N ARG A 81 -5.20 1.60 15.26
CA ARG A 81 -5.02 0.49 14.29
C ARG A 81 -5.69 0.59 12.92
N THR A 82 -6.72 1.39 12.74
CA THR A 82 -7.31 1.61 11.41
C THR A 82 -7.08 3.05 10.99
N TRP A 83 -6.53 3.23 9.80
CA TRP A 83 -6.33 4.52 9.15
C TRP A 83 -7.30 4.62 7.98
N ASN A 84 -7.98 5.76 7.89
CA ASN A 84 -8.84 6.12 6.77
C ASN A 84 -8.11 7.17 5.93
N LEU A 85 -8.05 6.92 4.63
CA LEU A 85 -7.54 7.86 3.65
C LEU A 85 -8.70 8.44 2.85
N SER A 86 -8.86 9.76 2.90
CA SER A 86 -9.77 10.49 2.04
C SER A 86 -8.96 11.22 0.97
N ILE A 87 -9.38 11.11 -0.29
CA ILE A 87 -8.78 11.79 -1.42
C ILE A 87 -9.71 12.93 -1.83
N ASP A 88 -9.17 14.14 -2.00
CA ASP A 88 -9.88 15.23 -2.65
C ASP A 88 -9.80 15.02 -4.18
N ASP A 89 -10.93 14.68 -4.79
CA ASP A 89 -11.01 14.40 -6.22
C ASP A 89 -10.59 15.58 -7.10
N ALA A 90 -10.88 16.82 -6.66
CA ALA A 90 -10.49 18.01 -7.40
C ALA A 90 -8.97 18.18 -7.40
N GLY A 91 -8.33 17.98 -6.25
CA GLY A 91 -6.88 17.93 -6.14
C GLY A 91 -6.28 16.78 -6.94
N LYS A 92 -6.89 15.59 -6.89
CA LYS A 92 -6.40 14.39 -7.60
C LYS A 92 -6.34 14.63 -9.11
N ALA A 93 -7.36 15.27 -9.67
CA ALA A 93 -7.41 15.61 -11.09
C ALA A 93 -6.26 16.51 -11.57
N ASN A 94 -5.56 17.21 -10.66
CA ASN A 94 -4.39 18.04 -10.98
C ASN A 94 -3.06 17.27 -10.95
N LEU A 95 -3.05 16.00 -10.53
CA LEU A 95 -1.86 15.15 -10.54
C LEU A 95 -1.62 14.54 -11.93
N GLU A 96 -0.40 14.05 -12.17
CA GLU A 96 -0.13 13.24 -13.36
C GLU A 96 -0.94 11.94 -13.33
N SER A 97 -1.34 11.42 -14.50
CA SER A 97 -2.17 10.20 -14.59
C SER A 97 -1.58 9.03 -13.81
N SER A 98 -0.26 8.85 -13.85
CA SER A 98 0.44 7.81 -13.07
C SER A 98 0.32 8.01 -11.56
N ASP A 99 0.33 9.25 -11.08
CA ASP A 99 0.17 9.58 -9.67
C ASP A 99 -1.28 9.40 -9.22
N GLN A 100 -2.25 9.71 -10.09
CA GLN A 100 -3.66 9.43 -9.84
C GLN A 100 -3.91 7.93 -9.70
N ASP A 101 -3.31 7.14 -10.59
CA ASP A 101 -3.44 5.69 -10.59
C ASP A 101 -2.80 5.07 -9.35
N MET A 102 -1.58 5.48 -9.03
CA MET A 102 -0.88 5.03 -7.82
C MET A 102 -1.62 5.42 -6.54
N LEU A 103 -2.14 6.65 -6.47
CA LEU A 103 -2.92 7.12 -5.34
C LEU A 103 -4.20 6.29 -5.14
N SER A 104 -4.93 6.00 -6.22
CA SER A 104 -6.12 5.16 -6.17
C SER A 104 -5.80 3.70 -5.80
N ALA A 105 -4.71 3.14 -6.33
CA ALA A 105 -4.25 1.80 -6.00
C ALA A 105 -3.89 1.67 -4.51
N MET A 106 -3.11 2.63 -3.99
CA MET A 106 -2.74 2.70 -2.58
C MET A 106 -3.97 2.82 -1.67
N ALA A 107 -4.93 3.68 -2.03
CA ALA A 107 -6.14 3.89 -1.24
C ALA A 107 -6.93 2.58 -1.11
N TYR A 108 -7.14 1.88 -2.21
CA TYR A 108 -7.84 0.59 -2.22
C TYR A 108 -7.10 -0.48 -1.41
N MET A 109 -5.80 -0.64 -1.62
CA MET A 109 -5.05 -1.73 -1.01
C MET A 109 -4.80 -1.54 0.49
N LEU A 110 -4.56 -0.30 0.95
CA LEU A 110 -4.07 -0.06 2.31
C LEU A 110 -5.07 0.66 3.23
N PHE A 111 -6.08 1.30 2.65
CA PHE A 111 -6.99 2.19 3.41
C PHE A 111 -8.47 1.90 3.15
N ASP A 112 -8.81 0.74 2.60
CA ASP A 112 -10.19 0.33 2.28
C ASP A 112 -10.90 1.35 1.38
N GLY A 113 -10.14 1.94 0.45
CA GLY A 113 -10.62 2.91 -0.52
C GLY A 113 -11.49 2.27 -1.61
N PRO A 114 -12.11 3.07 -2.49
CA PRO A 114 -12.88 2.56 -3.61
C PRO A 114 -12.00 1.75 -4.57
N GLU A 115 -12.58 0.74 -5.21
CA GLU A 115 -11.90 -0.04 -6.24
C GLU A 115 -11.39 0.88 -7.35
N PRO A 116 -10.09 0.78 -7.71
CA PRO A 116 -9.55 1.55 -8.81
C PRO A 116 -10.24 1.13 -10.11
N GLY A 117 -10.38 2.07 -11.06
CA GLY A 117 -10.98 1.76 -12.35
C GLY A 117 -10.23 0.63 -13.07
N PRO A 118 -10.91 -0.12 -13.97
CA PRO A 118 -10.31 -1.27 -14.65
C PRO A 118 -9.06 -0.92 -15.47
N ASP A 119 -8.92 0.34 -15.87
CA ASP A 119 -7.78 0.87 -16.64
C ASP A 119 -6.60 1.33 -15.76
N ASN A 120 -6.65 1.13 -14.44
CA ASN A 120 -5.58 1.50 -13.52
C ASN A 120 -4.45 0.46 -13.56
N ASP A 121 -3.46 0.70 -14.41
CA ASP A 121 -2.30 -0.20 -14.60
C ASP A 121 -1.50 -0.42 -13.31
N MET A 122 -1.43 0.59 -12.43
CA MET A 122 -0.69 0.45 -11.16
C MET A 122 -1.39 -0.45 -10.16
N ALA A 123 -2.73 -0.36 -10.06
CA ALA A 123 -3.52 -1.27 -9.26
C ALA A 123 -3.37 -2.70 -9.74
N ASN A 124 -3.49 -2.93 -11.06
CA ASN A 124 -3.30 -4.25 -11.65
C ASN A 124 -1.90 -4.81 -11.37
N LYS A 125 -0.87 -3.96 -11.43
CA LYS A 125 0.51 -4.35 -11.13
C LYS A 125 0.73 -4.68 -9.65
N LEU A 126 0.18 -3.89 -8.73
CA LEU A 126 0.36 -4.08 -7.29
C LEU A 126 -0.47 -5.26 -6.77
N LEU A 127 -1.73 -5.38 -7.19
CA LEU A 127 -2.57 -6.56 -6.91
C LEU A 127 -1.95 -7.82 -7.51
N GLY A 128 -1.34 -7.68 -8.68
CA GLY A 128 -0.50 -8.71 -9.29
C GLY A 128 0.63 -9.16 -8.35
N GLN A 129 1.30 -8.26 -7.63
CA GLN A 129 2.47 -8.61 -6.79
C GLN A 129 2.13 -9.44 -5.55
N GLY A 130 0.98 -9.20 -4.91
CA GLY A 130 0.48 -9.97 -3.77
C GLY A 130 0.06 -11.40 -4.09
N LEU A 131 -0.10 -11.75 -5.38
CA LEU A 131 -0.42 -13.11 -5.80
C LEU A 131 0.81 -14.03 -5.71
N PRO A 132 0.69 -15.23 -5.12
CA PRO A 132 1.74 -16.24 -5.15
C PRO A 132 2.16 -16.55 -6.59
N ASP A 133 3.46 -16.77 -6.84
CA ASP A 133 4.00 -17.04 -8.18
C ASP A 133 3.36 -18.26 -8.89
N ARG A 134 2.71 -19.15 -8.13
CA ARG A 134 1.89 -20.25 -8.67
C ARG A 134 0.57 -19.75 -9.25
N LEU A 135 -0.18 -18.92 -8.52
CA LEU A 135 -1.44 -18.33 -9.02
C LEU A 135 -1.18 -17.40 -10.21
N LYS A 136 -0.09 -16.61 -10.17
CA LYS A 136 0.35 -15.80 -11.32
C LYS A 136 0.56 -16.65 -12.57
N ARG A 137 1.17 -17.84 -12.44
CA ARG A 137 1.41 -18.78 -13.54
C ARG A 137 0.13 -19.45 -14.05
N ASP A 138 -0.78 -19.83 -13.15
CA ASP A 138 -2.04 -20.47 -13.54
C ASP A 138 -2.99 -19.48 -14.25
N ILE A 139 -2.99 -18.20 -13.83
CA ILE A 139 -3.76 -17.13 -14.48
C ILE A 139 -3.14 -16.74 -15.82
N ALA A 140 -1.81 -16.65 -15.92
CA ALA A 140 -1.13 -16.30 -17.18
C ALA A 140 -1.09 -17.45 -18.20
N GLY A 141 -1.48 -18.66 -17.80
CA GLY A 141 -1.45 -19.88 -18.62
C GLY A 141 -2.81 -20.43 -19.05
N SER A 142 -3.93 -19.75 -18.72
CA SER A 142 -5.29 -20.16 -19.11
C SER A 142 -5.83 -19.38 -20.31
#